data_AF-A0A936ZJL6-F1
#
_entry.id   AF-A0A936ZJL6-F1
#
_cell.length_a   1.000
_cell.length_b   1.000
_cell.length_c   1.000
_cell.angle_alpha   90.00
_cell.angle_beta   90.00
_cell.angle_gamma   90.00
#
_symmetry.space_group_name_H-M   'P 1'
#
loop_
_entity.id
_entity.type
_entity.pdbx_description
1 polymer ?
#
loop_
_entity_poly.entity_id
_entity_poly.type
_entity_poly.pdbx_seq_one_letter_code
_entity_poly.pdbx_strand_id
1 'polypeptide(L)'
;MSVDLSSYKLTFEDEFTGSYLNSQVWGTKYWWGGRSLSSNGEKQYFADRSTAVVQKHPSTDPFKIVADTSQTGDGVLTITASKSPDTSLTDGLPYVSGMINTYGTFSQTYGYFEIKAQVPTGTGLWPAFWMLPQSGNWPPEIDVLELLGKDPKTYYVGAHWSGTGGSHQHQTIAINKGIDLSQSFHTYGTMWTASTISFYLDGVQVHSMATPPGATEPMYLLAGLAVGGTWGGDPDGTTMFPVEFKIDYIKAWALDPLLAYKPTLSGTKGDDTGTNSLIGKSGPDVIFGYEGNDVIEGLGGNDIFSGGDGADTFRFLTSGSGYDIILDFDPLRNDIVQVTKGVAGVKSFAALYRNVTNNAEGDAVLKLASGNTITFDGVTKAKLGYDDFALI
;
A
#
# COMPACT_ATOMS: atom_id res chain seq x y z
N MET A 1 19.19 8.87 0.26
CA MET A 1 19.23 7.51 0.86
C MET A 1 18.49 6.58 -0.08
N SER A 2 18.94 5.35 -0.26
CA SER A 2 18.20 4.38 -1.07
C SER A 2 16.99 3.85 -0.30
N VAL A 3 15.94 3.44 -1.00
CA VAL A 3 14.81 2.73 -0.39
C VAL A 3 15.30 1.38 0.17
N ASP A 4 14.81 1.03 1.37
CA ASP A 4 15.04 -0.27 2.00
C ASP A 4 13.69 -0.93 2.25
N LEU A 5 13.48 -2.07 1.59
CA LEU A 5 12.26 -2.87 1.68
C LEU A 5 12.50 -4.20 2.40
N SER A 6 13.63 -4.38 3.10
CA SER A 6 13.95 -5.66 3.75
C SER A 6 12.90 -6.09 4.76
N SER A 7 12.23 -5.13 5.39
CA SER A 7 11.17 -5.33 6.39
C SER A 7 9.76 -5.19 5.79
N TYR A 8 9.63 -5.18 4.47
CA TYR A 8 8.37 -4.94 3.78
C TYR A 8 8.02 -6.14 2.91
N LYS A 9 6.74 -6.52 2.89
CA LYS A 9 6.21 -7.57 1.99
C LYS A 9 5.40 -6.93 0.88
N LEU A 10 5.47 -7.51 -0.31
CA LEU A 10 4.65 -7.13 -1.43
C LEU A 10 3.17 -7.44 -1.12
N THR A 11 2.30 -6.46 -1.27
CA THR A 11 0.87 -6.55 -0.96
C THR A 11 -0.02 -6.28 -2.17
N PHE A 12 0.54 -5.64 -3.19
CA PHE A 12 -0.11 -5.44 -4.48
C PHE A 12 0.94 -5.41 -5.59
N GLU A 13 0.63 -6.04 -6.70
CA GLU A 13 1.37 -5.88 -7.95
C GLU A 13 0.44 -6.02 -9.15
N ASP A 14 0.73 -5.26 -10.19
CA ASP A 14 0.32 -5.58 -11.55
C ASP A 14 1.50 -5.30 -12.49
N GLU A 15 2.01 -6.38 -13.09
CA GLU A 15 3.07 -6.39 -14.12
C GLU A 15 2.45 -6.33 -15.54
N PHE A 16 1.15 -6.04 -15.66
CA PHE A 16 0.36 -5.93 -16.89
C PHE A 16 0.61 -7.05 -17.91
N THR A 17 0.59 -8.30 -17.46
CA THR A 17 0.96 -9.48 -18.28
C THR A 17 -0.15 -9.96 -19.22
N GLY A 18 -1.38 -9.46 -19.02
CA GLY A 18 -2.56 -9.83 -19.80
C GLY A 18 -2.64 -9.13 -21.15
N SER A 19 -3.56 -9.56 -22.03
CA SER A 19 -3.83 -8.85 -23.29
C SER A 19 -4.68 -7.59 -23.10
N TYR A 20 -5.31 -7.45 -21.94
CA TYR A 20 -6.25 -6.39 -21.60
C TYR A 20 -6.11 -6.00 -20.13
N LEU A 21 -6.47 -4.74 -19.83
CA LEU A 21 -6.52 -4.25 -18.46
C LEU A 21 -7.45 -5.13 -17.62
N ASN A 22 -6.95 -5.61 -16.47
CA ASN A 22 -7.73 -6.44 -15.57
C ASN A 22 -8.82 -5.61 -14.87
N SER A 23 -10.07 -5.73 -15.32
CA SER A 23 -11.20 -4.96 -14.78
C SER A 23 -11.65 -5.41 -13.39
N GLN A 24 -11.10 -6.50 -12.84
CA GLN A 24 -11.29 -6.88 -11.43
C GLN A 24 -10.37 -6.08 -10.50
N VAL A 25 -9.33 -5.45 -11.05
CA VAL A 25 -8.38 -4.62 -10.32
C VAL A 25 -8.60 -3.15 -10.66
N TRP A 26 -8.65 -2.81 -11.95
CA TRP A 26 -8.60 -1.43 -12.40
C TRP A 26 -9.96 -0.89 -12.85
N GLY A 27 -10.41 0.18 -12.19
CA GLY A 27 -11.44 1.09 -12.69
C GLY A 27 -10.84 2.12 -13.65
N THR A 28 -11.62 2.59 -14.62
CA THR A 28 -11.15 3.51 -15.69
C THR A 28 -11.75 4.92 -15.64
N LYS A 29 -12.33 5.26 -14.48
CA LYS A 29 -13.00 6.53 -14.19
C LYS A 29 -12.94 6.80 -12.70
N TYR A 30 -13.17 8.04 -12.29
CA TYR A 30 -13.22 8.38 -10.87
C TYR A 30 -14.33 7.60 -10.16
N TRP A 31 -14.19 7.39 -8.85
CA TRP A 31 -15.14 6.57 -8.08
C TRP A 31 -16.57 7.10 -8.12
N TRP A 32 -16.76 8.42 -8.22
CA TRP A 32 -18.06 9.07 -8.42
C TRP A 32 -18.56 9.04 -9.88
N GLY A 33 -17.85 8.36 -10.78
CA GLY A 33 -18.19 8.20 -12.19
C GLY A 33 -17.62 9.28 -13.12
N GLY A 34 -16.90 10.27 -12.59
CA GLY A 34 -16.29 11.35 -13.39
C GLY A 34 -15.24 10.84 -14.38
N ARG A 35 -15.16 11.48 -15.54
CA ARG A 35 -14.19 11.16 -16.62
C ARG A 35 -13.28 12.32 -16.99
N SER A 36 -13.29 13.39 -16.20
CA SER A 36 -12.40 14.54 -16.31
C SER A 36 -12.53 15.36 -15.01
N LEU A 37 -11.54 16.16 -14.65
CA LEU A 37 -11.66 17.13 -13.55
C LEU A 37 -11.78 18.56 -14.08
N SER A 38 -13.02 19.04 -14.20
CA SER A 38 -13.28 20.40 -14.65
C SER A 38 -12.74 21.47 -13.70
N SER A 39 -12.63 21.17 -12.40
CA SER A 39 -12.01 22.05 -11.39
C SER A 39 -10.54 22.35 -11.71
N ASN A 40 -9.85 21.41 -12.34
CA ASN A 40 -8.46 21.59 -12.78
C ASN A 40 -8.38 22.25 -14.16
N GLY A 41 -9.49 22.42 -14.86
CA GLY A 41 -9.53 22.94 -16.23
C GLY A 41 -9.06 21.93 -17.28
N GLU A 42 -9.02 20.65 -16.94
CA GLU A 42 -8.61 19.54 -17.82
C GLU A 42 -9.44 19.47 -19.10
N LYS A 43 -8.83 18.98 -20.19
CA LYS A 43 -9.36 18.99 -21.56
C LYS A 43 -9.51 17.59 -22.17
N GLN A 44 -9.19 16.54 -21.42
CA GLN A 44 -9.38 15.16 -21.83
C GLN A 44 -10.65 14.56 -21.25
N TYR A 45 -11.29 13.70 -22.04
CA TYR A 45 -12.25 12.71 -21.58
C TYR A 45 -11.53 11.39 -21.36
N PHE A 46 -11.51 10.90 -20.12
CA PHE A 46 -11.01 9.57 -19.77
C PHE A 46 -11.96 8.49 -20.31
N ALA A 47 -11.56 7.88 -21.42
CA ALA A 47 -12.33 6.88 -22.12
C ALA A 47 -11.92 5.47 -21.72
N ASP A 48 -12.79 4.52 -22.07
CA ASP A 48 -12.53 3.09 -22.04
C ASP A 48 -13.39 2.42 -23.11
N ARG A 49 -13.22 1.11 -23.31
CA ARG A 49 -13.94 0.34 -24.34
C ARG A 49 -15.47 0.41 -24.25
N SER A 50 -16.03 0.72 -23.08
CA SER A 50 -17.47 0.82 -22.90
C SER A 50 -18.02 2.20 -23.30
N THR A 51 -17.16 3.20 -23.52
CA THR A 51 -17.57 4.56 -23.86
C THR A 51 -18.00 4.69 -25.32
N ALA A 52 -18.96 5.58 -25.59
CA ALA A 52 -19.50 5.77 -26.93
C ALA A 52 -18.45 6.21 -27.96
N VAL A 53 -17.48 7.06 -27.55
CA VAL A 53 -16.39 7.49 -28.43
C VAL A 53 -15.54 6.30 -28.89
N VAL A 54 -15.20 5.37 -28.00
CA VAL A 54 -14.39 4.18 -28.34
C VAL A 54 -15.23 3.15 -29.11
N GLN A 55 -16.51 2.97 -28.78
CA GLN A 55 -17.39 2.08 -29.54
C GLN A 55 -17.56 2.53 -31.00
N LYS A 56 -17.66 3.84 -31.25
CA LYS A 56 -17.78 4.41 -32.61
C LYS A 56 -16.41 4.55 -33.30
N HIS A 57 -15.36 4.83 -32.53
CA HIS A 57 -13.99 5.02 -33.01
C HIS A 57 -13.01 4.13 -32.22
N PRO A 58 -12.94 2.81 -32.48
CA PRO A 58 -12.11 1.89 -31.67
C PRO A 58 -10.61 2.26 -31.60
N SER A 59 -10.10 3.03 -32.57
CA SER A 59 -8.73 3.55 -32.55
C SER A 59 -8.45 4.58 -31.45
N THR A 60 -9.47 5.06 -30.73
CA THR A 60 -9.32 5.95 -29.58
C THR A 60 -9.41 5.22 -28.24
N ASP A 61 -9.40 3.88 -28.22
CA ASP A 61 -9.20 3.13 -26.98
C ASP A 61 -7.85 3.54 -26.39
N PRO A 62 -7.81 4.19 -25.20
CA PRO A 62 -6.55 4.71 -24.68
C PRO A 62 -5.67 3.60 -24.12
N PHE A 63 -6.19 2.38 -23.90
CA PHE A 63 -5.45 1.32 -23.23
C PHE A 63 -4.95 0.24 -24.20
N LYS A 64 -3.63 0.02 -24.19
CA LYS A 64 -3.00 -1.09 -24.89
C LYS A 64 -1.95 -1.73 -23.98
N ILE A 65 -1.97 -3.06 -23.88
CA ILE A 65 -0.91 -3.80 -23.22
C ILE A 65 -0.05 -4.48 -24.29
N VAL A 66 1.26 -4.31 -24.18
CA VAL A 66 2.25 -4.97 -25.03
C VAL A 66 3.13 -5.84 -24.15
N ALA A 67 3.08 -7.15 -24.34
CA ALA A 67 3.96 -8.07 -23.61
C ALA A 67 5.43 -7.72 -23.88
N ASP A 68 6.24 -7.70 -22.82
CA ASP A 68 7.69 -7.61 -22.96
C ASP A 68 8.22 -8.97 -23.44
N THR A 69 8.58 -9.05 -24.71
CA THR A 69 9.14 -10.30 -25.27
C THR A 69 10.50 -10.68 -24.69
N SER A 70 11.17 -9.78 -23.96
CA SER A 70 12.44 -10.04 -23.29
C SER A 70 12.29 -10.60 -21.87
N GLN A 71 11.12 -10.46 -21.25
CA GLN A 71 10.80 -10.95 -19.91
C GLN A 71 9.44 -11.66 -19.92
N THR A 72 9.46 -13.00 -19.90
CA THR A 72 8.21 -13.78 -19.90
C THR A 72 7.42 -13.52 -18.63
N GLY A 73 6.16 -13.07 -18.77
CA GLY A 73 5.33 -12.70 -17.63
C GLY A 73 5.47 -11.24 -17.21
N ASP A 74 5.88 -10.36 -18.13
CA ASP A 74 5.95 -8.91 -17.96
C ASP A 74 5.30 -8.22 -19.17
N GLY A 75 4.69 -7.06 -18.98
CA GLY A 75 4.00 -6.32 -20.02
C GLY A 75 3.89 -4.83 -19.72
N VAL A 76 3.86 -4.03 -20.78
CA VAL A 76 3.78 -2.57 -20.66
C VAL A 76 2.36 -2.12 -20.95
N LEU A 77 1.68 -1.56 -19.95
CA LEU A 77 0.46 -0.79 -20.15
C LEU A 77 0.82 0.56 -20.79
N THR A 78 0.24 0.82 -21.95
CA THR A 78 0.28 2.12 -22.61
C THR A 78 -1.06 2.82 -22.46
N ILE A 79 -1.05 4.01 -21.87
CA ILE A 79 -2.15 4.97 -21.85
C ILE A 79 -1.90 6.02 -22.93
N THR A 80 -2.78 6.08 -23.92
CA THR A 80 -2.64 6.97 -25.08
C THR A 80 -3.59 8.15 -24.97
N ALA A 81 -3.06 9.37 -25.06
CA ALA A 81 -3.86 10.57 -25.29
C ALA A 81 -3.91 10.88 -26.80
N SER A 82 -5.11 11.21 -27.31
CA SER A 82 -5.34 11.56 -28.71
C SER A 82 -6.35 12.71 -28.83
N LYS A 83 -6.41 13.36 -29.99
CA LYS A 83 -7.51 14.28 -30.30
C LYS A 83 -8.84 13.52 -30.32
N SER A 84 -9.90 14.13 -29.80
CA SER A 84 -11.25 13.59 -29.91
C SER A 84 -11.69 13.65 -31.38
N PRO A 85 -12.14 12.53 -31.98
CA PRO A 85 -12.65 12.52 -33.35
C PRO A 85 -14.05 13.15 -33.44
N ASP A 86 -14.76 13.23 -32.31
CA ASP A 86 -16.14 13.70 -32.23
C ASP A 86 -16.40 14.19 -30.79
N THR A 87 -16.36 15.51 -30.58
CA THR A 87 -16.52 16.09 -29.24
C THR A 87 -17.92 15.90 -28.66
N SER A 88 -18.92 15.55 -29.48
CA SER A 88 -20.26 15.21 -28.99
C SER A 88 -20.29 13.91 -28.18
N LEU A 89 -19.23 13.09 -28.26
CA LEU A 89 -19.08 11.82 -27.57
C LEU A 89 -18.11 11.87 -26.38
N THR A 90 -17.53 13.04 -26.11
CA THR A 90 -16.49 13.26 -25.09
C THR A 90 -16.84 14.44 -24.18
N ASP A 91 -18.12 14.65 -23.90
CA ASP A 91 -18.63 15.76 -23.07
C ASP A 91 -18.16 17.15 -23.55
N GLY A 92 -17.97 17.32 -24.86
CA GLY A 92 -17.45 18.55 -25.47
C GLY A 92 -15.93 18.71 -25.36
N LEU A 93 -15.22 17.78 -24.73
CA LEU A 93 -13.79 17.86 -24.49
C LEU A 93 -12.98 17.49 -25.74
N PRO A 94 -11.92 18.24 -26.08
CA PRO A 94 -11.19 18.10 -27.34
C PRO A 94 -10.22 16.91 -27.40
N TYR A 95 -9.96 16.22 -26.27
CA TYR A 95 -9.04 15.09 -26.21
C TYR A 95 -9.68 13.86 -25.59
N VAL A 96 -9.18 12.69 -25.98
CA VAL A 96 -9.44 11.40 -25.34
C VAL A 96 -8.14 10.94 -24.68
N SER A 97 -8.23 10.40 -23.47
CA SER A 97 -7.11 9.81 -22.76
C SER A 97 -7.59 8.68 -21.84
N GLY A 98 -6.71 8.12 -21.01
CA GLY A 98 -7.04 7.10 -20.02
C GLY A 98 -6.54 7.43 -18.61
N MET A 99 -7.21 6.84 -17.63
CA MET A 99 -6.80 6.75 -16.24
C MET A 99 -7.22 5.38 -15.71
N ILE A 100 -6.42 4.81 -14.82
CA ILE A 100 -6.70 3.59 -14.07
C ILE A 100 -6.70 3.89 -12.58
N ASN A 101 -7.51 3.18 -11.79
CA ASN A 101 -7.47 3.25 -10.33
C ASN A 101 -7.90 1.94 -9.65
N THR A 102 -7.53 1.78 -8.39
CA THR A 102 -7.87 0.60 -7.57
C THR A 102 -9.01 0.84 -6.57
N TYR A 103 -9.87 1.84 -6.78
CA TYR A 103 -10.94 2.15 -5.82
C TYR A 103 -11.87 0.94 -5.62
N GLY A 104 -11.99 0.48 -4.37
CA GLY A 104 -12.82 -0.66 -4.01
C GLY A 104 -12.23 -2.04 -4.35
N THR A 105 -11.03 -2.10 -4.94
CA THR A 105 -10.33 -3.36 -5.27
C THR A 105 -9.03 -3.50 -4.47
N PHE A 106 -8.25 -2.42 -4.35
CA PHE A 106 -7.07 -2.36 -3.50
C PHE A 106 -6.93 -0.96 -2.87
N SER A 107 -6.71 -0.94 -1.56
CA SER A 107 -6.31 0.25 -0.82
C SER A 107 -5.45 -0.16 0.36
N GLN A 108 -4.53 0.70 0.78
CA GLN A 108 -3.61 0.41 1.88
C GLN A 108 -3.30 1.67 2.66
N THR A 109 -3.16 1.53 3.97
CA THR A 109 -2.60 2.58 4.84
C THR A 109 -1.12 2.32 5.03
N TYR A 110 -0.29 3.33 4.80
CA TYR A 110 1.17 3.26 4.93
C TYR A 110 1.81 2.21 3.99
N GLY A 111 3.14 2.18 3.96
CA GLY A 111 3.90 1.29 3.09
C GLY A 111 4.72 2.02 2.04
N TYR A 112 5.31 1.23 1.15
CA TYR A 112 5.97 1.74 -0.05
C TYR A 112 5.06 1.53 -1.26
N PHE A 113 4.94 2.54 -2.11
CA PHE A 113 4.14 2.49 -3.33
C PHE A 113 5.02 2.96 -4.48
N GLU A 114 5.06 2.21 -5.57
CA GLU A 114 5.94 2.50 -6.70
C GLU A 114 5.24 2.26 -8.03
N ILE A 115 5.51 3.15 -8.98
CA ILE A 115 5.24 2.97 -10.40
C ILE A 115 6.56 2.99 -11.16
N LYS A 116 6.75 2.05 -12.10
CA LYS A 116 7.81 2.15 -13.11
C LYS A 116 7.18 2.60 -14.42
N ALA A 117 7.55 3.79 -14.88
CA ALA A 117 6.91 4.40 -16.03
C ALA A 117 7.86 5.23 -16.90
N GLN A 118 7.51 5.35 -18.18
CA GLN A 118 8.07 6.33 -19.11
C GLN A 118 7.01 7.39 -19.37
N VAL A 119 7.29 8.61 -18.90
CA VAL A 119 6.41 9.78 -19.05
C VAL A 119 6.47 10.37 -20.46
N PRO A 120 5.38 10.93 -21.00
CA PRO A 120 5.43 11.68 -22.26
C PRO A 120 6.04 13.08 -22.10
N THR A 121 6.45 13.67 -23.22
CA THR A 121 6.80 15.11 -23.33
C THR A 121 5.90 15.81 -24.34
N GLY A 122 5.67 17.11 -24.15
CA GLY A 122 4.77 17.94 -24.95
C GLY A 122 4.00 18.93 -24.08
N THR A 123 3.82 20.16 -24.58
CA THR A 123 3.02 21.18 -23.90
C THR A 123 1.60 20.67 -23.64
N GLY A 124 1.15 20.83 -22.39
CA GLY A 124 -0.18 20.47 -21.93
C GLY A 124 -0.42 18.98 -21.69
N LEU A 125 0.62 18.16 -21.61
CA LEU A 125 0.52 16.79 -21.09
C LEU A 125 0.79 16.78 -19.59
N TRP A 126 -0.01 16.01 -18.86
CA TRP A 126 0.09 15.87 -17.40
C TRP A 126 -0.08 14.41 -16.97
N PRO A 127 0.96 13.57 -17.13
CA PRO A 127 0.99 12.23 -16.53
C PRO A 127 1.05 12.32 -15.00
N ALA A 128 0.33 11.44 -14.32
CA ALA A 128 0.33 11.35 -12.87
C ALA A 128 0.25 9.91 -12.33
N PHE A 129 0.85 9.68 -11.16
CA PHE A 129 0.62 8.55 -10.26
C PHE A 129 0.45 9.09 -8.83
N TRP A 130 -0.71 8.83 -8.25
CA TRP A 130 -1.17 9.48 -7.03
C TRP A 130 -2.11 8.57 -6.26
N MET A 131 -2.41 8.96 -5.03
CA MET A 131 -3.22 8.19 -4.09
C MET A 131 -4.33 9.05 -3.51
N LEU A 132 -5.51 8.46 -3.33
CA LEU A 132 -6.68 9.11 -2.73
C LEU A 132 -7.32 8.21 -1.66
N PRO A 133 -8.03 8.76 -0.66
CA PRO A 133 -8.63 8.00 0.42
C PRO A 133 -9.76 7.09 -0.09
N GLN A 134 -9.77 5.84 0.37
CA GLN A 134 -10.81 4.85 0.03
C GLN A 134 -12.21 5.29 0.48
N SER A 135 -12.30 6.16 1.50
CA SER A 135 -13.57 6.76 1.92
C SER A 135 -14.16 7.74 0.90
N GLY A 136 -13.35 8.23 -0.05
CA GLY A 136 -13.73 9.28 -0.99
C GLY A 136 -13.73 10.69 -0.39
N ASN A 137 -13.37 10.84 0.89
CA ASN A 137 -13.34 12.12 1.59
C ASN A 137 -12.04 12.87 1.30
N TRP A 138 -12.00 13.57 0.17
CA TRP A 138 -10.86 14.40 -0.18
C TRP A 138 -10.89 15.74 0.58
N PRO A 139 -9.73 16.24 1.06
CA PRO A 139 -8.41 15.58 1.16
C PRO A 139 -8.32 14.67 2.42
N PRO A 140 -7.41 13.66 2.47
CA PRO A 140 -6.02 13.71 1.99
C PRO A 140 -5.78 13.29 0.53
N GLU A 141 -4.58 13.56 0.03
CA GLU A 141 -4.03 13.13 -1.28
C GLU A 141 -2.50 13.02 -1.17
N ILE A 142 -1.89 12.05 -1.86
CA ILE A 142 -0.42 11.93 -1.97
C ILE A 142 -0.05 11.80 -3.44
N ASP A 143 0.77 12.73 -3.92
CA ASP A 143 1.21 12.83 -5.31
C ASP A 143 2.62 12.30 -5.43
N VAL A 144 2.76 11.11 -6.01
CA VAL A 144 4.04 10.38 -6.12
C VAL A 144 4.77 10.77 -7.42
N LEU A 145 3.99 11.05 -8.46
CA LEU A 145 4.45 11.56 -9.74
C LEU A 145 3.38 12.50 -10.27
N GLU A 146 3.76 13.75 -10.51
CA GLU A 146 3.09 14.63 -11.46
C GLU A 146 4.14 15.26 -12.35
N LEU A 147 3.99 15.20 -13.67
CA LEU A 147 4.94 15.87 -14.57
C LEU A 147 4.20 16.74 -15.58
N LEU A 148 4.77 17.89 -15.91
CA LEU A 148 4.24 18.76 -16.96
C LEU A 148 5.09 18.55 -18.20
N GLY A 149 4.48 18.02 -19.26
CA GLY A 149 5.23 17.58 -20.45
C GLY A 149 6.03 18.68 -21.14
N LYS A 150 5.76 19.96 -20.86
CA LYS A 150 6.55 21.12 -21.30
C LYS A 150 7.97 21.17 -20.71
N ASP A 151 8.20 20.54 -19.56
CA ASP A 151 9.51 20.40 -18.92
C ASP A 151 9.69 18.96 -18.42
N PRO A 152 10.14 18.04 -19.28
CA PRO A 152 10.28 16.63 -18.90
C PRO A 152 11.48 16.38 -17.97
N LYS A 153 12.21 17.42 -17.54
CA LYS A 153 13.31 17.30 -16.57
C LYS A 153 12.87 17.50 -15.14
N THR A 154 11.65 18.00 -14.94
CA THR A 154 11.07 18.31 -13.65
C THR A 154 9.76 17.56 -13.49
N TYR A 155 9.64 16.81 -12.41
CA TYR A 155 8.36 16.30 -11.93
C TYR A 155 8.10 16.85 -10.52
N TYR A 156 6.88 16.68 -10.04
CA TYR A 156 6.40 17.22 -8.79
C TYR A 156 5.92 16.07 -7.91
N VAL A 157 6.15 16.24 -6.61
CA VAL A 157 5.67 15.35 -5.56
C VAL A 157 5.02 16.19 -4.46
N GLY A 158 4.10 15.60 -3.72
CA GLY A 158 3.39 16.39 -2.73
C GLY A 158 2.32 15.65 -1.96
N ALA A 159 1.59 16.44 -1.17
CA ALA A 159 0.38 15.99 -0.51
C ALA A 159 -0.61 17.15 -0.36
N HIS A 160 -1.89 16.81 -0.35
CA HIS A 160 -2.98 17.73 0.02
C HIS A 160 -3.65 17.24 1.31
N TRP A 161 -4.08 18.16 2.18
CA TRP A 161 -4.74 17.82 3.44
C TRP A 161 -5.69 18.91 3.93
N SER A 162 -6.52 18.56 4.91
CA SER A 162 -7.40 19.50 5.60
C SER A 162 -6.65 20.15 6.76
N GLY A 163 -6.44 21.46 6.68
CA GLY A 163 -5.93 22.28 7.77
C GLY A 163 -7.02 22.66 8.79
N THR A 164 -6.65 23.53 9.73
CA THR A 164 -7.57 24.04 10.76
C THR A 164 -8.86 24.58 10.13
N GLY A 165 -10.01 24.16 10.67
CA GLY A 165 -11.33 24.58 10.18
C GLY A 165 -11.74 23.99 8.82
N GLY A 166 -11.04 22.96 8.32
CA GLY A 166 -11.34 22.32 7.03
C GLY A 166 -10.79 23.08 5.82
N SER A 167 -9.87 24.03 6.03
CA SER A 167 -9.22 24.72 4.91
C SER A 167 -8.32 23.77 4.12
N HIS A 168 -8.36 23.83 2.79
CA HIS A 168 -7.45 23.06 1.95
C HIS A 168 -6.02 23.56 2.12
N GLN A 169 -5.10 22.64 2.40
CA GLN A 169 -3.67 22.87 2.49
C GLN A 169 -2.95 21.91 1.55
N HIS A 170 -1.77 22.29 1.09
CA HIS A 170 -0.96 21.46 0.23
C HIS A 170 0.53 21.81 0.34
N GLN A 171 1.36 20.86 -0.06
CA GLN A 171 2.77 21.06 -0.29
C GLN A 171 3.14 20.35 -1.59
N THR A 172 3.65 21.11 -2.56
CA THR A 172 4.10 20.59 -3.85
C THR A 172 5.56 20.96 -4.04
N ILE A 173 6.39 19.97 -4.38
CA ILE A 173 7.84 20.09 -4.46
C ILE A 173 8.31 19.68 -5.85
N ALA A 174 9.00 20.59 -6.53
CA ALA A 174 9.62 20.33 -7.82
C ALA A 174 10.93 19.54 -7.65
N ILE A 175 11.06 18.42 -8.35
CA ILE A 175 12.23 17.56 -8.40
C ILE A 175 12.84 17.65 -9.79
N ASN A 176 13.91 18.44 -9.92
CA ASN A 176 14.68 18.54 -11.16
C ASN A 176 15.93 17.67 -11.08
N LYS A 177 16.11 16.76 -12.03
CA LYS A 177 17.27 15.85 -12.11
C LYS A 177 18.29 16.22 -13.19
N GLY A 178 17.99 17.23 -13.99
CA GLY A 178 18.82 17.63 -15.14
C GLY A 178 18.79 16.67 -16.34
N ILE A 179 18.21 15.47 -16.18
CA ILE A 179 17.96 14.49 -17.24
C ILE A 179 16.53 14.62 -17.74
N ASP A 180 16.31 14.31 -19.02
CA ASP A 180 14.97 14.24 -19.61
C ASP A 180 14.35 12.88 -19.26
N LEU A 181 13.36 12.90 -18.36
CA LEU A 181 12.69 11.70 -17.82
C LEU A 181 11.79 11.03 -18.86
N SER A 182 11.50 11.67 -19.99
CA SER A 182 10.68 11.06 -21.06
C SER A 182 11.44 10.07 -21.94
N GLN A 183 12.78 10.06 -21.85
CA GLN A 183 13.63 9.25 -22.73
C GLN A 183 13.71 7.77 -22.32
N SER A 184 13.37 7.43 -21.07
CA SER A 184 13.46 6.07 -20.52
C SER A 184 12.43 5.81 -19.44
N PHE A 185 12.27 4.54 -19.06
CA PHE A 185 11.53 4.19 -17.84
C PHE A 185 12.32 4.61 -16.60
N HIS A 186 11.60 5.14 -15.61
CA HIS A 186 12.10 5.45 -14.28
C HIS A 186 11.16 4.88 -13.23
N THR A 187 11.66 4.62 -12.02
CA THR A 187 10.79 4.29 -10.89
C THR A 187 10.49 5.53 -10.07
N TYR A 188 9.21 5.77 -9.82
CA TYR A 188 8.70 6.85 -8.97
C TYR A 188 7.98 6.21 -7.80
N GLY A 189 8.42 6.50 -6.58
CA GLY A 189 7.87 5.85 -5.41
C GLY A 189 7.77 6.72 -4.18
N THR A 190 6.93 6.32 -3.25
CA THR A 190 6.77 6.98 -1.95
C THR A 190 6.74 5.96 -0.82
N MET A 191 7.50 6.22 0.24
CA MET A 191 7.38 5.54 1.52
C MET A 191 6.52 6.42 2.42
N TRP A 192 5.32 5.95 2.72
CA TRP A 192 4.37 6.63 3.60
C TRP A 192 4.26 5.87 4.92
N THR A 193 4.50 6.58 6.02
CA THR A 193 4.37 6.08 7.40
C THR A 193 3.45 7.01 8.19
N ALA A 194 3.14 6.65 9.45
CA ALA A 194 2.36 7.53 10.31
C ALA A 194 3.04 8.89 10.58
N SER A 195 4.36 9.01 10.41
CA SER A 195 5.12 10.21 10.75
C SER A 195 5.72 10.94 9.56
N THR A 196 6.06 10.22 8.49
CA THR A 196 6.77 10.76 7.33
C THR A 196 6.25 10.19 6.01
N ILE A 197 6.29 11.04 4.98
CA ILE A 197 6.18 10.67 3.57
C ILE A 197 7.53 10.98 2.92
N SER A 198 8.19 9.98 2.35
CA SER A 198 9.48 10.11 1.67
C SER A 198 9.34 9.71 0.21
N PHE A 199 9.75 10.59 -0.70
CA PHE A 199 9.62 10.37 -2.15
C PHE A 199 10.95 9.93 -2.75
N TYR A 200 10.88 9.04 -3.75
CA TYR A 200 12.02 8.38 -4.38
C TYR A 200 11.94 8.49 -5.90
N LEU A 201 13.09 8.64 -6.54
CA LEU A 201 13.28 8.43 -7.97
C LEU A 201 14.39 7.40 -8.15
N ASP A 202 14.14 6.35 -8.93
CA ASP A 202 15.07 5.25 -9.22
C ASP A 202 15.66 4.68 -7.91
N GLY A 203 14.78 4.44 -6.93
CA GLY A 203 15.12 3.95 -5.61
C GLY A 203 15.89 4.94 -4.71
N VAL A 204 16.21 6.15 -5.17
CA VAL A 204 16.94 7.16 -4.38
C VAL A 204 15.99 8.24 -3.89
N GLN A 205 15.97 8.46 -2.57
CA GLN A 205 15.15 9.49 -1.95
C GLN A 205 15.50 10.89 -2.49
N VAL A 206 14.48 11.63 -2.92
CA VAL A 206 14.58 12.98 -3.48
C VAL A 206 13.97 14.05 -2.58
N HIS A 207 12.99 13.67 -1.75
CA HIS A 207 12.34 14.57 -0.81
C HIS A 207 11.74 13.80 0.37
N SER A 208 11.43 14.50 1.46
CA SER A 208 10.63 13.97 2.56
C SER A 208 9.91 15.10 3.29
N MET A 209 8.71 14.80 3.76
CA MET A 209 7.85 15.68 4.54
C MET A 209 7.20 14.90 5.68
N ALA A 210 6.69 15.61 6.70
CA ALA A 210 5.88 15.00 7.72
C ALA A 210 4.55 14.51 7.12
N THR A 211 4.04 13.36 7.59
CA THR A 211 2.70 12.89 7.21
C THR A 211 1.67 13.92 7.69
N PRO A 212 0.87 14.51 6.78
CA PRO A 212 -0.07 15.53 7.18
C PRO A 212 -1.26 14.94 7.95
N PRO A 213 -1.96 15.75 8.79
CA PRO A 213 -3.16 15.31 9.47
C PRO A 213 -4.20 14.76 8.50
N GLY A 214 -4.83 13.63 8.87
CA GLY A 214 -5.85 12.97 8.06
C GLY A 214 -5.30 11.92 7.07
N ALA A 215 -4.02 11.95 6.72
CA ALA A 215 -3.37 10.89 5.95
C ALA A 215 -3.06 9.67 6.84
N THR A 216 -4.12 9.05 7.38
CA THR A 216 -4.08 7.91 8.30
C THR A 216 -5.07 6.80 7.93
N GLU A 217 -5.91 7.01 6.91
CA GLU A 217 -6.86 6.02 6.39
C GLU A 217 -6.35 5.35 5.11
N PRO A 218 -6.86 4.17 4.72
CA PRO A 218 -6.40 3.50 3.50
C PRO A 218 -6.60 4.35 2.25
N MET A 219 -5.59 4.38 1.39
CA MET A 219 -5.66 5.09 0.11
C MET A 219 -5.54 4.10 -1.05
N TYR A 220 -6.32 4.33 -2.10
CA TYR A 220 -6.26 3.57 -3.35
C TYR A 220 -5.34 4.27 -4.35
N LEU A 221 -4.85 3.52 -5.33
CA LEU A 221 -3.88 3.97 -6.33
C LEU A 221 -4.60 4.52 -7.56
N LEU A 222 -4.04 5.53 -8.20
CA LEU A 222 -4.47 6.05 -9.48
C LEU A 222 -3.25 6.34 -10.37
N ALA A 223 -3.36 6.05 -11.67
CA ALA A 223 -2.39 6.47 -12.67
C ALA A 223 -3.11 6.93 -13.93
N GLY A 224 -2.67 8.01 -14.58
CA GLY A 224 -3.35 8.50 -15.78
C GLY A 224 -2.58 9.58 -16.51
N LEU A 225 -3.11 9.97 -17.67
CA LEU A 225 -2.55 11.03 -18.50
C LEU A 225 -3.60 12.10 -18.76
N ALA A 226 -3.56 13.18 -17.98
CA ALA A 226 -4.40 14.35 -18.25
C ALA A 226 -3.83 15.16 -19.43
N VAL A 227 -4.72 15.91 -20.09
CA VAL A 227 -4.37 16.85 -21.17
C VAL A 227 -4.98 18.20 -20.84
N GLY A 228 -4.17 19.26 -20.87
CA GLY A 228 -4.60 20.59 -20.49
C GLY A 228 -4.58 20.82 -18.98
N GLY A 229 -5.34 21.82 -18.56
CA GLY A 229 -5.50 22.18 -17.15
C GLY A 229 -4.73 23.44 -16.77
N THR A 230 -5.17 24.06 -15.66
CA THR A 230 -4.60 25.31 -15.14
C THR A 230 -3.12 25.14 -14.79
N TRP A 231 -2.73 23.94 -14.33
CA TRP A 231 -1.36 23.61 -13.96
C TRP A 231 -0.53 23.11 -15.16
N GLY A 232 -1.04 22.09 -15.88
CA GLY A 232 -0.43 21.56 -17.11
C GLY A 232 -0.23 22.59 -18.22
N GLY A 233 -1.13 23.57 -18.30
CA GLY A 233 -1.32 24.44 -19.46
C GLY A 233 -2.04 23.70 -20.59
N ASP A 234 -2.76 24.42 -21.45
CA ASP A 234 -3.41 23.80 -22.61
C ASP A 234 -2.39 23.49 -23.72
N PRO A 235 -2.57 22.42 -24.51
CA PRO A 235 -1.74 22.19 -25.70
C PRO A 235 -1.78 23.39 -26.66
N ASP A 236 -0.60 23.85 -27.09
CA ASP A 236 -0.41 25.07 -27.89
C ASP A 236 -0.27 24.81 -29.40
N GLY A 237 -0.47 23.56 -29.83
CA GLY A 237 -0.30 23.10 -31.21
C GLY A 237 1.09 22.52 -31.52
N THR A 238 2.06 22.60 -30.61
CA THR A 238 3.39 21.96 -30.78
C THR A 238 3.38 20.49 -30.37
N THR A 239 2.48 20.09 -29.48
CA THR A 239 2.31 18.69 -29.05
C THR A 239 1.70 17.85 -30.16
N MET A 240 2.47 16.85 -30.61
CA MET A 240 2.07 15.94 -31.69
C MET A 240 1.33 14.74 -31.10
N PHE A 241 0.01 14.72 -31.23
CA PHE A 241 -0.83 13.58 -30.84
C PHE A 241 -0.85 12.49 -31.93
N PRO A 242 -1.00 11.19 -31.57
CA PRO A 242 -1.16 10.68 -30.21
C PRO A 242 0.15 10.66 -29.41
N VAL A 243 0.03 10.69 -28.09
CA VAL A 243 1.16 10.61 -27.14
C VAL A 243 0.89 9.53 -26.10
N GLU A 244 1.96 8.86 -25.66
CA GLU A 244 1.89 7.65 -24.85
C GLU A 244 2.50 7.88 -23.46
N PHE A 245 1.76 7.49 -22.42
CA PHE A 245 2.28 7.28 -21.07
C PHE A 245 2.39 5.77 -20.85
N LYS A 246 3.61 5.28 -20.62
CA LYS A 246 3.89 3.83 -20.53
C LYS A 246 4.20 3.45 -19.11
N ILE A 247 3.60 2.37 -18.66
CA ILE A 247 3.70 1.84 -17.30
C ILE A 247 4.12 0.38 -17.41
N ASP A 248 5.26 0.07 -16.82
CA ASP A 248 5.82 -1.28 -16.76
C ASP A 248 5.17 -2.06 -15.62
N TYR A 249 5.12 -1.46 -14.42
CA TYR A 249 4.41 -2.04 -13.28
C TYR A 249 3.90 -0.98 -12.31
N ILE A 250 2.93 -1.38 -11.50
CA ILE A 250 2.56 -0.69 -10.25
C ILE A 250 2.62 -1.69 -9.11
N LYS A 251 3.33 -1.34 -8.04
CA LYS A 251 3.54 -2.21 -6.87
C LYS A 251 3.32 -1.45 -5.56
N ALA A 252 2.86 -2.18 -4.56
CA ALA A 252 2.79 -1.70 -3.18
C ALA A 252 3.34 -2.75 -2.22
N TRP A 253 3.99 -2.28 -1.17
CA TRP A 253 4.50 -3.10 -0.09
C TRP A 253 4.01 -2.54 1.24
N ALA A 254 3.58 -3.40 2.14
CA ALA A 254 3.31 -3.03 3.53
C ALA A 254 4.49 -3.43 4.41
N LEU A 255 4.66 -2.71 5.52
CA LEU A 255 5.57 -3.16 6.57
C LEU A 255 5.10 -4.56 6.99
N ASP A 256 6.00 -5.52 6.92
CA ASP A 256 5.78 -6.84 7.49
C ASP A 256 6.49 -6.82 8.85
N PRO A 257 5.74 -6.76 9.96
CA PRO A 257 6.34 -6.79 11.29
C PRO A 257 7.29 -7.98 11.44
N LEU A 258 7.00 -9.11 10.76
CA LEU A 258 7.81 -10.31 10.81
C LEU A 258 9.17 -10.12 10.13
N LEU A 259 9.22 -9.45 8.98
CA LEU A 259 10.48 -9.22 8.25
C LEU A 259 11.40 -8.19 8.95
N ALA A 260 10.86 -7.36 9.84
CA ALA A 260 11.66 -6.49 10.69
C ALA A 260 12.48 -7.27 11.73
N TYR A 261 12.06 -8.49 12.09
CA TYR A 261 12.78 -9.35 13.01
C TYR A 261 13.52 -10.47 12.26
N LYS A 262 14.71 -10.80 12.77
CA LYS A 262 15.47 -11.95 12.27
C LYS A 262 15.20 -13.12 13.20
N PRO A 263 14.45 -14.16 12.76
CA PRO A 263 14.12 -15.28 13.64
C PRO A 263 15.38 -15.97 14.13
N THR A 264 15.46 -16.23 15.44
CA THR A 264 16.46 -17.11 16.06
C THR A 264 16.04 -18.57 15.92
N LEU A 265 14.74 -18.81 15.75
CA LEU A 265 14.14 -20.10 15.47
C LEU A 265 12.95 -19.92 14.52
N SER A 266 12.77 -20.83 13.56
CA SER A 266 11.62 -20.77 12.65
C SER A 266 11.11 -22.16 12.28
N GLY A 267 9.80 -22.26 12.04
CA GLY A 267 9.15 -23.39 11.42
C GLY A 267 9.40 -23.47 9.92
N THR A 268 8.60 -24.29 9.23
CA THR A 268 8.71 -24.55 7.80
C THR A 268 7.82 -23.64 6.95
N LYS A 269 8.38 -23.07 5.88
CA LYS A 269 7.65 -22.20 4.96
C LYS A 269 7.17 -22.96 3.71
N GLY A 270 5.90 -22.79 3.32
CA GLY A 270 5.34 -23.16 2.03
C GLY A 270 4.62 -24.52 1.94
N ASP A 271 3.39 -24.57 2.47
CA ASP A 271 2.44 -25.72 2.48
C ASP A 271 2.67 -26.74 3.60
N ASP A 272 2.99 -26.25 4.82
CA ASP A 272 2.92 -27.08 6.02
C ASP A 272 1.47 -27.10 6.55
N THR A 273 0.80 -28.25 6.47
CA THR A 273 -0.43 -28.52 7.24
C THR A 273 -0.14 -29.19 8.59
N GLY A 274 1.15 -29.36 8.91
CA GLY A 274 1.65 -29.99 10.12
C GLY A 274 1.66 -29.05 11.32
N THR A 275 2.04 -29.62 12.46
CA THR A 275 2.25 -28.88 13.71
C THR A 275 3.73 -28.87 14.01
N ASN A 276 4.36 -27.70 14.02
CA ASN A 276 5.72 -27.54 14.51
C ASN A 276 5.70 -27.35 16.03
N SER A 277 6.71 -27.88 16.72
CA SER A 277 6.95 -27.57 18.13
C SER A 277 8.25 -26.78 18.22
N LEU A 278 8.11 -25.47 18.41
CA LEU A 278 9.19 -24.51 18.41
C LEU A 278 9.48 -24.08 19.84
N ILE A 279 10.60 -24.54 20.39
CA ILE A 279 11.02 -24.23 21.76
C ILE A 279 12.32 -23.42 21.71
N GLY A 280 12.25 -22.20 22.25
CA GLY A 280 13.35 -21.27 22.41
C GLY A 280 14.37 -21.70 23.47
N LYS A 281 15.18 -20.74 23.92
CA LYS A 281 16.26 -20.89 24.89
C LYS A 281 15.97 -20.00 26.10
N SER A 282 16.89 -19.95 27.05
CA SER A 282 16.73 -19.13 28.26
C SER A 282 17.09 -17.64 28.08
N GLY A 283 17.20 -17.16 26.84
CA GLY A 283 17.48 -15.75 26.55
C GLY A 283 16.53 -15.25 25.45
N PRO A 284 16.58 -13.96 25.09
CA PRO A 284 15.66 -13.38 24.12
C PRO A 284 15.70 -14.12 22.78
N ASP A 285 14.54 -14.62 22.36
CA ASP A 285 14.34 -15.30 21.09
C ASP A 285 13.34 -14.57 20.18
N VAL A 286 13.49 -14.80 18.87
CA VAL A 286 12.50 -14.44 17.86
C VAL A 286 12.07 -15.75 17.20
N ILE A 287 10.83 -16.18 17.42
CA ILE A 287 10.34 -17.49 17.00
C ILE A 287 9.14 -17.35 16.08
N PHE A 288 9.27 -17.84 14.84
CA PHE A 288 8.21 -17.78 13.82
C PHE A 288 7.71 -19.17 13.42
N GLY A 289 6.41 -19.41 13.50
CA GLY A 289 5.74 -20.64 13.06
C GLY A 289 5.68 -20.77 11.54
N TYR A 290 5.19 -19.71 10.88
CA TYR A 290 4.83 -19.67 9.46
C TYR A 290 3.48 -20.34 9.17
N GLU A 291 3.39 -21.30 8.26
CA GLU A 291 2.13 -21.99 7.98
C GLU A 291 1.98 -23.23 8.88
N GLY A 292 0.76 -23.58 9.29
CA GLY A 292 0.47 -24.75 10.12
C GLY A 292 -0.08 -24.40 11.50
N ASN A 293 -0.52 -25.41 12.25
CA ASN A 293 -1.01 -25.21 13.63
C ASN A 293 0.14 -25.46 14.59
N ASP A 294 0.86 -24.42 15.00
CA ASP A 294 2.12 -24.54 15.70
C ASP A 294 2.00 -24.44 17.21
N VAL A 295 3.03 -24.94 17.89
CA VAL A 295 3.18 -24.87 19.34
C VAL A 295 4.49 -24.16 19.64
N ILE A 296 4.41 -22.94 20.16
CA ILE A 296 5.54 -22.04 20.35
C ILE A 296 5.77 -21.79 21.83
N GLU A 297 7.00 -21.97 22.31
CA GLU A 297 7.41 -21.71 23.70
C GLU A 297 8.78 -21.01 23.74
N GLY A 298 8.84 -19.78 24.26
CA GLY A 298 10.11 -19.04 24.37
C GLY A 298 11.01 -19.47 25.53
N LEU A 299 10.45 -20.11 26.56
CA LEU A 299 11.07 -20.42 27.86
C LEU A 299 11.31 -19.18 28.74
N GLY A 300 12.44 -18.51 28.60
CA GLY A 300 12.76 -17.34 29.42
C GLY A 300 13.59 -16.36 28.63
N GLY A 301 13.38 -15.07 28.83
CA GLY A 301 13.98 -14.09 27.93
C GLY A 301 13.11 -12.85 27.89
N ASN A 302 13.12 -12.14 26.78
CA ASN A 302 12.03 -11.26 26.39
C ASN A 302 11.81 -11.64 24.93
N ASP A 303 10.80 -12.45 24.69
CA ASP A 303 10.68 -13.18 23.43
C ASP A 303 9.68 -12.51 22.49
N ILE A 304 9.89 -12.72 21.20
CA ILE A 304 9.02 -12.24 20.14
C ILE A 304 8.52 -13.46 19.36
N PHE A 305 7.20 -13.61 19.29
CA PHE A 305 6.55 -14.73 18.64
C PHE A 305 5.73 -14.27 17.43
N SER A 306 5.68 -15.11 16.41
CA SER A 306 4.62 -15.08 15.39
C SER A 306 4.20 -16.50 15.08
N GLY A 307 2.90 -16.75 15.11
CA GLY A 307 2.31 -18.04 14.75
C GLY A 307 2.28 -18.20 13.23
N GLY A 308 1.76 -17.19 12.54
CA GLY A 308 1.56 -17.15 11.11
C GLY A 308 0.15 -17.60 10.72
N ASP A 309 0.03 -18.52 9.77
CA ASP A 309 -1.24 -19.03 9.28
C ASP A 309 -1.57 -20.38 9.94
N GLY A 310 -2.62 -20.43 10.74
CA GLY A 310 -3.08 -21.65 11.39
C GLY A 310 -3.76 -21.33 12.71
N ALA A 311 -4.05 -22.35 13.52
CA ALA A 311 -4.50 -22.20 14.90
C ALA A 311 -3.32 -22.51 15.83
N ASP A 312 -2.66 -21.46 16.29
CA ASP A 312 -1.37 -21.55 16.98
C ASP A 312 -1.51 -21.55 18.51
N THR A 313 -0.58 -22.21 19.19
CA THR A 313 -0.53 -22.30 20.65
C THR A 313 0.75 -21.69 21.20
N PHE A 314 0.63 -20.55 21.87
CA PHE A 314 1.73 -19.88 22.57
C PHE A 314 1.77 -20.32 24.03
N ARG A 315 2.86 -20.98 24.45
CA ARG A 315 3.00 -21.61 25.77
C ARG A 315 3.83 -20.78 26.74
N PHE A 316 3.25 -20.55 27.92
CA PHE A 316 3.89 -19.88 29.05
C PHE A 316 3.82 -20.79 30.29
N LEU A 317 4.76 -21.74 30.35
CA LEU A 317 4.74 -22.81 31.36
C LEU A 317 5.59 -22.49 32.59
N THR A 318 6.54 -21.55 32.49
CA THR A 318 7.44 -21.18 33.58
C THR A 318 7.30 -19.70 33.97
N SER A 319 7.64 -19.36 35.21
CA SER A 319 7.48 -18.00 35.75
C SER A 319 8.56 -17.00 35.28
N GLY A 320 9.47 -17.44 34.42
CA GLY A 320 10.64 -16.69 33.96
C GLY A 320 10.57 -16.21 32.51
N SER A 321 9.38 -16.21 31.90
CA SER A 321 9.22 -15.85 30.48
C SER A 321 9.72 -14.45 30.13
N GLY A 322 9.47 -13.47 31.01
CA GLY A 322 9.90 -12.07 30.87
C GLY A 322 8.83 -11.16 30.29
N TYR A 323 9.23 -10.28 29.36
CA TYR A 323 8.34 -9.34 28.67
C TYR A 323 8.23 -9.75 27.21
N ASP A 324 7.18 -10.51 26.91
CA ASP A 324 7.03 -11.21 25.64
C ASP A 324 6.02 -10.51 24.73
N ILE A 325 6.21 -10.62 23.42
CA ILE A 325 5.35 -10.01 22.39
C ILE A 325 4.90 -11.10 21.42
N ILE A 326 3.60 -11.18 21.14
CA ILE A 326 3.03 -11.96 20.05
C ILE A 326 2.60 -10.98 18.95
N LEU A 327 3.19 -11.10 17.76
CA LEU A 327 3.06 -10.13 16.68
C LEU A 327 1.75 -10.24 15.88
N ASP A 328 1.15 -11.43 15.84
CA ASP A 328 0.07 -11.76 14.89
C ASP A 328 -1.06 -12.60 15.49
N PHE A 329 -1.25 -12.52 16.82
CA PHE A 329 -2.30 -13.29 17.51
C PHE A 329 -3.69 -13.03 16.89
N ASP A 330 -4.34 -14.07 16.38
CA ASP A 330 -5.64 -13.98 15.73
C ASP A 330 -6.71 -14.85 16.44
N PRO A 331 -7.57 -14.23 17.28
CA PRO A 331 -8.70 -14.91 17.91
C PRO A 331 -9.66 -15.56 16.89
N LEU A 332 -9.75 -15.05 15.66
CA LEU A 332 -10.63 -15.60 14.63
C LEU A 332 -10.06 -16.86 13.98
N ARG A 333 -8.75 -17.10 14.09
CA ARG A 333 -8.08 -18.32 13.65
C ARG A 333 -7.99 -19.39 14.74
N ASN A 334 -8.43 -19.06 15.95
CA ASN A 334 -8.34 -19.89 17.16
C ASN A 334 -6.91 -20.03 17.69
N ASP A 335 -6.12 -18.97 17.59
CA ASP A 335 -4.88 -18.89 18.35
C ASP A 335 -5.18 -18.91 19.85
N ILE A 336 -4.32 -19.58 20.62
CA ILE A 336 -4.48 -19.70 22.07
C ILE A 336 -3.19 -19.39 22.82
N VAL A 337 -3.33 -18.73 23.96
CA VAL A 337 -2.30 -18.64 24.99
C VAL A 337 -2.53 -19.74 26.02
N GLN A 338 -1.63 -20.71 26.06
CA GLN A 338 -1.62 -21.75 27.07
C GLN A 338 -0.70 -21.34 28.23
N VAL A 339 -1.28 -21.12 29.41
CA VAL A 339 -0.55 -20.65 30.58
C VAL A 339 -0.88 -21.50 31.80
N THR A 340 0.13 -21.87 32.59
CA THR A 340 -0.13 -22.61 33.84
C THR A 340 -0.78 -21.71 34.88
N LYS A 341 -1.66 -22.26 35.72
CA LYS A 341 -2.29 -21.49 36.82
C LYS A 341 -1.28 -20.85 37.76
N GLY A 342 -0.11 -21.46 37.94
CA GLY A 342 0.99 -20.92 38.73
C GLY A 342 1.59 -19.66 38.12
N VAL A 343 1.90 -19.70 36.81
CA VAL A 343 2.44 -18.56 36.06
C VAL A 343 1.43 -17.43 35.94
N ALA A 344 0.17 -17.77 35.66
CA ALA A 344 -0.92 -16.81 35.57
C ALA A 344 -1.27 -16.16 36.93
N GLY A 345 -0.99 -16.85 38.05
CA GLY A 345 -1.36 -16.40 39.39
C GLY A 345 -2.87 -16.42 39.65
N VAL A 346 -3.64 -17.10 38.80
CA VAL A 346 -5.10 -17.15 38.85
C VAL A 346 -5.61 -18.56 38.56
N LYS A 347 -6.85 -18.84 38.96
CA LYS A 347 -7.48 -20.16 38.80
C LYS A 347 -8.61 -20.21 37.77
N SER A 348 -9.02 -19.07 37.22
CA SER A 348 -10.12 -18.96 36.27
C SER A 348 -9.86 -17.89 35.22
N PHE A 349 -10.44 -18.06 34.04
CA PHE A 349 -10.37 -17.07 32.96
C PHE A 349 -10.86 -15.70 33.41
N ALA A 350 -12.00 -15.63 34.12
CA ALA A 350 -12.53 -14.35 34.59
C ALA A 350 -11.55 -13.58 35.50
N ALA A 351 -10.67 -14.28 36.22
CA ALA A 351 -9.60 -13.65 36.97
C ALA A 351 -8.41 -13.28 36.09
N LEU A 352 -8.03 -14.12 35.12
CA LEU A 352 -6.99 -13.83 34.13
C LEU A 352 -7.31 -12.57 33.32
N TYR A 353 -8.54 -12.48 32.80
CA TYR A 353 -9.00 -11.40 31.94
C TYR A 353 -9.03 -10.02 32.65
N ARG A 354 -9.06 -9.99 33.99
CA ARG A 354 -8.88 -8.76 34.76
C ARG A 354 -7.44 -8.26 34.76
N ASN A 355 -6.47 -9.14 34.53
CA ASN A 355 -5.06 -8.79 34.42
C ASN A 355 -4.66 -8.35 33.00
N VAL A 356 -5.60 -8.39 32.05
CA VAL A 356 -5.41 -7.84 30.71
C VAL A 356 -5.79 -6.36 30.71
N THR A 357 -4.92 -5.50 30.20
CA THR A 357 -5.17 -4.05 30.01
C THR A 357 -4.68 -3.61 28.63
N ASN A 358 -5.20 -2.51 28.09
CA ASN A 358 -4.59 -1.93 26.88
C ASN A 358 -3.42 -1.00 27.28
N ASN A 359 -2.31 -1.05 26.54
CA ASN A 359 -1.21 -0.08 26.66
C ASN A 359 -1.58 1.27 25.98
N ALA A 360 -0.61 2.17 25.81
CA ALA A 360 -0.84 3.48 25.20
C ALA A 360 -1.11 3.39 23.68
N GLU A 361 -0.57 2.34 23.05
CA GLU A 361 -0.69 1.99 21.64
C GLU A 361 -2.02 1.29 21.33
N GLY A 362 -2.73 0.81 22.36
CA GLY A 362 -4.02 0.14 22.27
C GLY A 362 -3.96 -1.39 22.36
N ASP A 363 -2.77 -1.97 22.43
CA ASP A 363 -2.52 -3.41 22.48
C ASP A 363 -2.87 -4.00 23.84
N ALA A 364 -3.44 -5.20 23.84
CA ALA A 364 -3.68 -5.97 25.04
C ALA A 364 -2.35 -6.40 25.66
N VAL A 365 -2.26 -6.26 26.97
CA VAL A 365 -1.12 -6.69 27.78
C VAL A 365 -1.67 -7.52 28.93
N LEU A 366 -1.35 -8.82 28.94
CA LEU A 366 -1.64 -9.72 30.04
C LEU A 366 -0.49 -9.67 31.06
N LYS A 367 -0.80 -9.24 32.29
CA LYS A 367 0.15 -9.28 33.40
C LYS A 367 0.12 -10.63 34.14
N LEU A 368 1.28 -11.25 34.29
CA LEU A 368 1.49 -12.54 34.96
C LEU A 368 1.89 -12.35 36.43
N ALA A 369 1.88 -13.46 37.20
CA ALA A 369 2.09 -13.44 38.65
C ALA A 369 3.43 -12.85 39.10
N SER A 370 4.50 -13.13 38.33
CA SER A 370 5.86 -12.66 38.59
C SER A 370 6.09 -11.18 38.22
N GLY A 371 5.11 -10.53 37.57
CA GLY A 371 5.26 -9.19 36.99
C GLY A 371 5.66 -9.19 35.52
N ASN A 372 5.93 -10.37 34.95
CA ASN A 372 6.09 -10.63 33.52
C ASN A 372 4.83 -10.23 32.73
N THR A 373 4.98 -10.03 31.43
CA THR A 373 3.86 -9.66 30.56
C THR A 373 3.88 -10.39 29.23
N ILE A 374 2.68 -10.57 28.67
CA ILE A 374 2.48 -10.98 27.28
C ILE A 374 1.72 -9.84 26.59
N THR A 375 2.34 -9.24 25.58
CA THR A 375 1.74 -8.19 24.75
C THR A 375 1.23 -8.80 23.45
N PHE A 376 0.00 -8.47 23.06
CA PHE A 376 -0.61 -8.91 21.81
C PHE A 376 -0.63 -7.74 20.83
N ASP A 377 0.41 -7.63 19.99
CA ASP A 377 0.62 -6.50 19.08
C ASP A 377 -0.57 -6.36 18.11
N GLY A 378 -1.19 -5.18 18.03
CA GLY A 378 -2.33 -4.92 17.17
C GLY A 378 -3.67 -5.55 17.63
N VAL A 379 -3.70 -6.25 18.76
CA VAL A 379 -4.90 -6.89 19.33
C VAL A 379 -5.33 -6.16 20.59
N THR A 380 -6.50 -5.54 20.57
CA THR A 380 -7.04 -4.88 21.77
C THR A 380 -7.66 -5.89 22.72
N LYS A 381 -7.73 -5.56 24.02
CA LYS A 381 -8.40 -6.40 25.04
C LYS A 381 -9.83 -6.81 24.63
N ALA A 382 -10.55 -5.93 23.94
CA ALA A 382 -11.94 -6.18 23.55
C ALA A 382 -12.08 -7.29 22.49
N LYS A 383 -11.01 -7.62 21.76
CA LYS A 383 -10.97 -8.74 20.81
C LYS A 383 -10.70 -10.08 21.48
N LEU A 384 -10.23 -10.08 22.74
CA LEU A 384 -9.88 -11.29 23.47
C LEU A 384 -11.08 -11.86 24.26
N GLY A 385 -11.25 -13.18 24.21
CA GLY A 385 -12.33 -13.96 24.80
C GLY A 385 -11.86 -15.16 25.62
N TYR A 386 -12.83 -15.96 26.07
CA TYR A 386 -12.57 -17.15 26.90
C TYR A 386 -11.76 -18.22 26.16
N ASP A 387 -12.03 -18.40 24.87
CA ASP A 387 -11.45 -19.46 24.06
C ASP A 387 -9.97 -19.21 23.70
N ASP A 388 -9.51 -17.96 23.81
CA ASP A 388 -8.13 -17.55 23.51
C ASP A 388 -7.13 -17.96 24.61
N PHE A 389 -7.61 -18.52 25.74
CA PHE A 389 -6.76 -18.85 26.89
C PHE A 389 -7.02 -20.25 27.44
N ALA A 390 -5.97 -21.07 27.47
CA ALA A 390 -5.96 -22.37 28.12
C ALA A 390 -5.21 -22.30 29.47
N LEU A 391 -5.97 -22.26 30.58
CA LEU A 391 -5.42 -22.34 31.94
C LEU A 391 -5.22 -23.79 32.38
N ILE A 392 -3.98 -24.27 32.30
CA ILE A 392 -3.60 -25.65 32.65
C ILE A 392 -3.13 -25.80 34.11
#